data_AF-A0A2N2ZST3-F1
#
_entry.id   AF-A0A2N2ZST3-F1
#
_cell.length_a   1.000
_cell.length_b   1.000
_cell.length_c   1.000
_cell.angle_alpha   90.00
_cell.angle_beta   90.00
_cell.angle_gamma   90.00
#
_symmetry.space_group_name_H-M   'P 1'
#
loop_
_entity.id
_entity.type
_entity.pdbx_description
1 polymer ?
#
loop_
_entity_poly.entity_id
_entity_poly.type
_entity_poly.pdbx_seq_one_letter_code
_entity_poly.pdbx_strand_id
1 'polypeptide(L)'
;MPQSDILEEIRSGVFDKLFKGKKLIEILESILRPIERENETMLCSILLLDEEGKHLLSTAAPRLPKFYVDAIHGGEIGLGVGSCGTAAYTGESVIVEDIQTHPYWENYKIL
;
A
#
# COMPACT_ATOMS: atom_id res chain seq x y z
N MET A 1 2.79 5.25 21.18
CA MET A 1 1.61 5.61 22.00
C MET A 1 0.78 4.35 22.23
N PRO A 2 -0.26 4.31 23.09
CA PRO A 2 -1.19 3.18 23.06
C PRO A 2 -1.91 3.12 21.70
N GLN A 3 -2.13 1.90 21.17
CA GLN A 3 -2.68 1.62 19.84
C GLN A 3 -4.06 2.27 19.55
N SER A 4 -4.78 2.69 20.61
CA SER A 4 -6.02 3.45 20.52
C SER A 4 -5.83 4.83 19.88
N ASP A 5 -4.72 5.51 20.17
CA ASP A 5 -4.56 6.92 19.85
C ASP A 5 -4.25 7.15 18.36
N ILE A 6 -3.48 6.25 17.74
CA ILE A 6 -3.13 6.35 16.31
C ILE A 6 -4.35 6.18 15.41
N LEU A 7 -5.29 5.30 15.79
CA LEU A 7 -6.50 5.07 15.00
C LEU A 7 -7.42 6.29 15.03
N GLU A 8 -7.52 6.97 16.18
CA GLU A 8 -8.26 8.22 16.31
C GLU A 8 -7.63 9.34 15.48
N GLU A 9 -6.30 9.46 15.51
CA GLU A 9 -5.58 10.45 14.68
C GLU A 9 -5.81 10.20 13.18
N ILE A 10 -5.67 8.96 12.71
CA ILE A 10 -5.92 8.58 11.32
C ILE A 10 -7.36 8.94 10.93
N ARG A 11 -8.34 8.55 11.76
CA ARG A 11 -9.76 8.82 11.50
C ARG A 11 -10.04 10.32 11.40
N SER A 12 -9.52 11.10 12.34
CA SER A 12 -9.67 12.56 12.36
C SER A 12 -9.05 13.20 11.12
N GLY A 13 -7.83 12.79 10.75
CA GLY A 13 -7.12 13.29 9.56
C GLY A 13 -7.84 12.98 8.25
N VAL A 14 -8.40 11.78 8.11
CA VAL A 14 -9.21 11.40 6.94
C VAL A 14 -10.46 12.26 6.84
N PHE A 15 -11.21 12.44 7.94
CA PHE A 15 -12.42 13.26 7.94
C PHE A 15 -12.14 14.71 7.59
N ASP A 16 -11.11 15.32 8.18
CA ASP A 16 -10.72 16.70 7.87
C ASP A 16 -10.46 16.89 6.37
N LYS A 17 -9.74 15.96 5.74
CA LYS A 17 -9.44 16.03 4.30
C LYS A 17 -10.66 15.78 3.42
N LEU A 18 -11.55 14.87 3.82
CA LEU A 18 -12.83 14.64 3.13
C LEU A 18 -13.71 15.89 3.15
N PHE A 19 -13.91 16.51 4.33
CA PHE A 19 -14.73 17.72 4.45
C PHE A 19 -14.15 18.92 3.71
N LYS A 20 -12.82 18.96 3.54
CA LYS A 20 -12.12 19.99 2.76
C LYS A 20 -12.06 19.70 1.25
N GLY A 21 -12.67 18.61 0.78
CA GLY A 21 -12.65 18.24 -0.64
C GLY A 21 -11.25 18.03 -1.21
N LYS A 22 -10.33 17.49 -0.39
CA LYS A 22 -8.95 17.23 -0.82
C LYS A 22 -8.89 16.12 -1.85
N LYS A 23 -7.78 16.07 -2.61
CA LYS A 23 -7.58 15.00 -3.60
C LYS A 23 -7.47 13.65 -2.89
N LEU A 24 -7.89 12.57 -3.57
CA LEU A 24 -7.84 11.21 -3.01
C LEU A 24 -6.45 10.84 -2.48
N ILE A 25 -5.40 11.17 -3.22
CA ILE A 25 -4.01 10.95 -2.81
C ILE A 25 -3.70 11.57 -1.44
N GLU A 26 -4.17 12.79 -1.18
CA GLU A 26 -3.94 13.48 0.08
C GLU A 26 -4.65 12.78 1.24
N ILE A 27 -5.83 12.21 0.98
CA ILE A 27 -6.61 11.45 1.96
C ILE A 27 -5.91 10.13 2.28
N LEU A 28 -5.49 9.37 1.27
CA LEU A 28 -4.80 8.09 1.46
C LEU A 28 -3.45 8.26 2.18
N GLU A 29 -2.68 9.30 1.85
CA GLU A 29 -1.46 9.61 2.58
C GLU A 29 -1.71 9.97 4.05
N SER A 30 -2.88 10.51 4.40
CA SER A 30 -3.23 10.80 5.81
C SER A 30 -3.43 9.53 6.64
N ILE A 31 -3.66 8.38 6.00
CA ILE A 31 -3.72 7.06 6.64
C ILE A 31 -2.30 6.53 6.86
N LEU A 32 -1.42 6.67 5.85
CA LEU A 32 -0.10 6.06 5.87
C LEU A 32 0.89 6.80 6.78
N ARG A 33 0.88 8.14 6.77
CA ARG A 33 1.87 8.94 7.50
C ARG A 33 1.89 8.70 9.01
N PRO A 34 0.74 8.60 9.72
CA PRO A 34 0.76 8.26 11.14
C PRO A 34 1.35 6.87 11.42
N ILE A 35 1.05 5.87 10.58
CA ILE A 35 1.54 4.49 10.70
C ILE A 35 3.07 4.46 10.58
N GLU A 36 3.62 5.08 9.53
CA GLU A 36 5.06 5.15 9.30
C GLU A 36 5.80 6.04 10.32
N ARG A 37 5.09 6.94 11.00
CA ARG A 37 5.65 7.77 12.09
C ARG A 37 5.77 6.97 13.38
N GLU A 38 4.83 6.07 13.66
CA GLU A 38 4.90 5.19 14.83
C GLU A 38 5.95 4.08 14.68
N ASN A 39 6.21 3.61 13.47
CA ASN A 39 7.34 2.73 13.19
C ASN A 39 8.17 3.24 12.01
N GLU A 40 9.31 3.85 12.31
CA GLU A 40 10.20 4.44 11.31
C GLU A 40 10.82 3.44 10.33
N THR A 41 10.81 2.15 10.66
CA THR A 41 11.30 1.07 9.78
C THR A 41 10.22 0.55 8.84
N MET A 42 8.94 0.89 9.09
CA MET A 42 7.82 0.47 8.26
C MET A 42 7.67 1.41 7.06
N LEU A 43 7.51 0.83 5.87
CA LEU A 43 7.20 1.53 4.63
C LEU A 43 5.82 1.06 4.17
N CYS A 44 4.90 1.99 3.93
CA CYS A 44 3.53 1.68 3.57
C CYS A 44 3.17 2.19 2.18
N SER A 45 2.25 1.47 1.54
CA SER A 45 1.60 1.94 0.31
C SER A 45 0.15 1.52 0.25
N ILE A 46 -0.63 2.30 -0.49
CA ILE A 46 -1.98 1.96 -0.94
C ILE A 46 -1.96 2.01 -2.47
N LEU A 47 -2.31 0.89 -3.08
CA LEU A 47 -2.49 0.75 -4.53
C LEU A 47 -3.98 0.59 -4.81
N LEU A 48 -4.43 1.16 -5.92
CA LEU A 48 -5.81 1.02 -6.39
C LEU A 48 -5.84 0.10 -7.60
N LEU A 49 -6.93 -0.61 -7.80
CA LEU A 49 -7.17 -1.30 -9.06
C LEU A 49 -7.49 -0.27 -10.15
N ASP A 50 -7.06 -0.57 -11.37
CA ASP A 50 -7.53 0.12 -12.57
C ASP A 50 -9.03 -0.12 -12.79
N GLU A 51 -9.61 0.61 -13.76
CA GLU A 51 -11.05 0.53 -14.04
C GLU A 51 -11.48 -0.85 -14.55
N GLU A 52 -10.57 -1.62 -15.15
CA GLU A 52 -10.82 -2.98 -15.61
C GLU A 52 -10.67 -4.04 -14.51
N GLY A 53 -10.13 -3.68 -13.34
CA GLY A 53 -9.89 -4.60 -12.23
C GLY A 53 -8.73 -5.58 -12.47
N LYS A 54 -7.77 -5.24 -13.33
CA LYS A 54 -6.66 -6.11 -13.74
C LYS A 54 -5.29 -5.63 -13.26
N HIS A 55 -5.08 -4.34 -13.09
CA HIS A 55 -3.76 -3.80 -12.77
C HIS A 55 -3.77 -2.99 -11.47
N LEU A 56 -2.67 -3.09 -10.71
CA LEU A 56 -2.44 -2.27 -9.53
C LEU A 56 -1.75 -0.95 -9.89
N LEU A 57 -2.42 0.15 -9.59
CA LEU A 57 -1.94 1.50 -9.79
C LEU A 57 -1.43 2.06 -8.48
N SER A 58 -0.12 2.30 -8.40
CA SER A 58 0.51 3.01 -7.27
C SER A 58 -0.21 4.33 -7.03
N THR A 59 -0.85 4.46 -5.86
CA THR A 59 -1.63 5.64 -5.52
C THR A 59 -0.93 6.44 -4.43
N ALA A 60 -0.81 5.90 -3.22
CA ALA A 60 -0.15 6.58 -2.10
C ALA A 60 1.02 5.75 -1.56
N ALA A 61 2.21 6.36 -1.48
CA ALA A 61 3.44 5.68 -1.06
C ALA A 61 4.49 6.70 -0.55
N PRO A 62 4.21 7.43 0.55
CA PRO A 62 4.92 8.66 0.91
C PRO A 62 6.41 8.47 1.26
N ARG A 63 6.81 7.29 1.76
CA ARG A 63 8.22 7.00 2.11
C ARG A 63 8.89 5.96 1.21
N LEU A 64 8.16 5.31 0.31
CA LEU A 64 8.78 4.36 -0.61
C LEU A 64 9.63 5.09 -1.65
N PRO A 65 10.83 4.56 -1.99
CA PRO A 65 11.66 5.14 -3.04
C PRO A 65 10.92 5.19 -4.38
N LYS A 66 11.09 6.30 -5.11
CA LYS A 66 10.43 6.51 -6.40
C LYS A 66 10.68 5.37 -7.40
N PHE A 67 11.92 4.88 -7.49
CA PHE A 67 12.25 3.79 -8.42
C PHE A 67 11.41 2.53 -8.18
N TYR A 68 11.13 2.23 -6.90
CA TYR A 68 10.33 1.08 -6.51
C TYR A 68 8.84 1.32 -6.82
N VAL A 69 8.34 2.52 -6.49
CA VAL A 69 6.95 2.92 -6.79
C VAL A 69 6.66 2.85 -8.29
N ASP A 70 7.62 3.28 -9.11
CA ASP A 70 7.54 3.23 -10.56
C ASP A 70 7.58 1.78 -11.08
N ALA A 71 8.44 0.92 -10.50
CA ALA A 71 8.59 -0.46 -10.91
C ALA A 71 7.34 -1.33 -10.66
N ILE A 72 6.58 -1.04 -9.59
CA ILE A 72 5.37 -1.79 -9.25
C ILE A 72 4.09 -1.19 -9.87
N HIS A 73 4.17 0.01 -10.45
CA HIS A 73 3.00 0.68 -11.02
C HIS A 73 2.54 -0.02 -12.31
N GLY A 74 1.26 -0.37 -12.38
CA GLY A 74 0.66 -1.03 -13.53
C GLY A 74 0.88 -2.55 -13.57
N GLY A 75 1.36 -3.16 -12.47
CA GLY A 75 1.49 -4.62 -12.39
C GLY A 75 0.15 -5.33 -12.47
N GLU A 76 0.04 -6.33 -13.34
CA GLU A 76 -1.16 -7.18 -13.46
C GLU A 76 -1.35 -8.04 -12.20
N ILE A 77 -2.59 -8.17 -11.71
CA ILE A 77 -2.90 -9.01 -10.56
C ILE A 77 -2.98 -10.48 -10.94
N GLY A 78 -2.70 -11.36 -9.99
CA GLY A 78 -2.80 -12.79 -10.21
C GLY A 78 -2.33 -13.60 -9.01
N LEU A 79 -2.70 -14.88 -8.97
CA LEU A 79 -2.19 -15.79 -7.97
C LEU A 79 -0.68 -15.93 -8.11
N GLY A 80 0.06 -15.57 -7.06
CA GLY A 80 1.53 -15.62 -7.06
C GLY A 80 2.22 -14.40 -7.65
N VAL A 81 1.47 -13.33 -7.96
CA VAL A 81 2.05 -12.04 -8.39
C VAL A 81 2.38 -11.20 -7.17
N GLY A 82 3.51 -11.51 -6.52
CA GLY A 82 3.91 -10.85 -5.28
C GLY A 82 2.83 -10.93 -4.19
N SER A 83 2.98 -10.13 -3.14
CA SER A 83 1.98 -10.09 -2.06
C SER A 83 0.72 -9.31 -2.45
N CYS A 84 0.89 -8.08 -2.97
CA CYS A 84 -0.23 -7.19 -3.29
C CYS A 84 -1.05 -7.65 -4.50
N GLY A 85 -0.41 -8.15 -5.55
CA GLY A 85 -1.10 -8.69 -6.73
C GLY A 85 -1.90 -9.94 -6.40
N THR A 86 -1.35 -10.82 -5.56
CA THR A 86 -2.10 -11.99 -5.06
C THR A 86 -3.28 -11.57 -4.19
N ALA A 87 -3.09 -10.67 -3.22
CA ALA A 87 -4.16 -10.21 -2.34
C ALA A 87 -5.31 -9.55 -3.11
N ALA A 88 -4.99 -8.72 -4.10
CA ALA A 88 -6.00 -8.10 -4.96
C ALA A 88 -6.75 -9.11 -5.84
N TYR A 89 -6.08 -10.18 -6.28
CA TYR A 89 -6.70 -11.24 -7.07
C TYR A 89 -7.60 -12.16 -6.23
N THR A 90 -7.19 -12.53 -5.02
CA THR A 90 -7.95 -13.47 -4.18
C THR A 90 -9.00 -12.80 -3.29
N GLY A 91 -8.86 -11.50 -3.01
CA GLY A 91 -9.68 -10.80 -2.02
C GLY A 91 -9.35 -11.15 -0.57
N GLU A 92 -8.22 -11.85 -0.35
CA GLU A 92 -7.80 -12.36 0.95
C GLU A 92 -6.52 -11.67 1.44
N SER A 93 -6.30 -11.67 2.75
CA SER A 93 -5.07 -11.14 3.34
C SER A 93 -3.88 -12.05 3.00
N VAL A 94 -2.81 -11.47 2.45
CA VAL A 94 -1.56 -12.18 2.13
C VAL A 94 -0.42 -11.59 2.95
N ILE A 95 0.22 -12.41 3.78
CA ILE A 95 1.37 -12.04 4.60
C ILE A 95 2.56 -12.88 4.14
N VAL A 96 3.64 -12.22 3.74
CA VAL A 96 4.91 -12.84 3.37
C VAL A 96 5.95 -12.44 4.39
N GLU A 97 6.50 -13.41 5.12
CA GLU A 97 7.52 -13.19 6.16
C GLU A 97 8.88 -12.78 5.56
N ASP A 98 9.29 -13.42 4.46
CA ASP A 98 10.53 -13.12 3.75
C ASP A 98 10.35 -13.20 2.22
N ILE A 99 10.51 -12.05 1.56
CA ILE A 99 10.39 -11.91 0.11
C ILE A 99 11.52 -12.62 -0.65
N GLN A 100 12.66 -12.91 0.00
CA GLN A 100 13.79 -13.58 -0.65
C GLN A 100 13.55 -15.07 -0.85
N THR A 101 12.67 -15.68 -0.06
CA THR A 101 12.44 -17.12 -0.06
C THR A 101 11.03 -17.49 -0.53
N HIS A 102 10.05 -16.60 -0.36
CA HIS A 102 8.66 -16.91 -0.65
C HIS A 102 8.37 -17.14 -2.16
N PRO A 103 7.58 -18.17 -2.54
CA PRO A 103 7.29 -18.50 -3.94
C PRO A 103 6.67 -17.36 -4.76
N TYR A 104 5.79 -16.56 -4.16
CA TYR A 104 5.14 -15.42 -4.84
C TYR A 104 6.13 -14.33 -5.30
N TRP A 105 7.37 -14.36 -4.80
CA TRP A 105 8.41 -13.40 -5.13
C TRP A 105 9.49 -13.98 -6.07
N GLU A 106 9.37 -15.23 -6.53
CA GLU A 106 10.36 -15.89 -7.39
C GLU A 106 10.68 -15.10 -8.66
N ASN A 107 9.66 -14.54 -9.30
CA ASN A 107 9.80 -13.75 -10.53
C ASN A 107 10.39 -12.34 -10.30
N TYR A 108 10.62 -11.93 -9.05
CA TYR A 108 11.03 -10.57 -8.68
C TYR A 108 12.43 -10.50 -8.06
N LYS A 109 13.15 -11.62 -7.94
CA LYS A 109 14.46 -11.70 -7.27
C LYS A 109 15.64 -11.10 -8.07
N ILE A 110 15.42 -10.80 -9.36
CA ILE A 110 16.47 -10.37 -10.30
C ILE A 110 16.22 -8.92 -10.79
N LEU A 111 15.22 -8.23 -10.24
CA LEU A 111 14.89 -6.84 -10.57
C LEU A 111 15.73 -5.82 -9.79
#